data_AF-A0A914DJC5-F1
#
_entry.id   AF-A0A914DJC5-F1
#
_cell.length_a   1.000
_cell.length_b   1.000
_cell.length_c   1.000
_cell.angle_alpha   90.00
_cell.angle_beta   90.00
_cell.angle_gamma   90.00
#
_symmetry.space_group_name_H-M   'P 1'
#
loop_
_entity.id
_entity.type
_entity.pdbx_description
1 polymer ?
#
loop_
_entity_poly.entity_id
_entity_poly.type
_entity_poly.pdbx_seq_one_letter_code
_entity_poly.pdbx_strand_id
1 'polypeptide(L)'
;MVLVAGFSKTSQRQCTLYRSEDLKDLHTQEMDVNTQPLTPHYDVDTSVLFLTGKGDRIIQMYEISTSTPYFLPLAHYTAPSGHQALSLQHKNLCDVKAVEFQRGFRLTEKTLEMVSFKVPRVKKDLFQRDVFPPALVTWRPSQTAAEWINGGLVMPTFEDLCPTGMPEYEAASSTPALSGRSSKSPEVSTTSTASLDSNE
;
A
#
# COMPACT_ATOMS: atom_id res chain seq x y z
N MET A 1 -5.55 -8.15 -14.91
CA MET A 1 -4.11 -7.86 -15.09
C MET A 1 -3.30 -8.78 -14.18
N VAL A 2 -2.11 -9.18 -14.60
CA VAL A 2 -1.17 -10.01 -13.83
C VAL A 2 0.15 -9.24 -13.69
N LEU A 3 0.65 -9.08 -12.47
CA LEU A 3 1.95 -8.47 -12.21
C LEU A 3 2.99 -9.55 -11.97
N VAL A 4 4.13 -9.44 -12.64
CA VAL A 4 5.29 -10.33 -12.45
C VAL A 4 6.49 -9.49 -12.06
N ALA A 5 7.04 -9.75 -10.88
CA ALA A 5 8.31 -9.19 -10.44
C ALA A 5 9.47 -10.11 -10.87
N GLY A 6 10.56 -9.54 -11.36
CA GLY A 6 11.70 -10.31 -11.84
C GLY A 6 12.92 -9.44 -12.13
N PHE A 7 13.78 -9.93 -13.02
CA PHE A 7 14.99 -9.24 -13.43
C PHE A 7 15.02 -9.02 -14.94
N SER A 8 15.57 -7.89 -15.36
CA SER A 8 15.89 -7.60 -16.75
C SER A 8 17.08 -8.44 -17.21
N LYS A 9 17.36 -8.43 -18.53
CA LYS A 9 18.57 -9.04 -19.10
C LYS A 9 19.88 -8.40 -18.58
N THR A 10 19.79 -7.20 -18.02
CA THR A 10 20.90 -6.45 -17.42
C THR A 10 20.91 -6.55 -15.89
N SER A 11 20.20 -7.53 -15.31
CA SER A 11 20.12 -7.79 -13.87
C SER A 11 19.52 -6.64 -13.04
N GLN A 12 18.73 -5.77 -13.67
CA GLN A 12 17.93 -4.78 -12.94
C GLN A 12 16.64 -5.44 -12.45
N ARG A 13 16.19 -5.11 -11.24
CA ARG A 13 14.87 -5.52 -10.78
C ARG A 13 13.81 -4.80 -11.59
N GLN A 14 12.74 -5.49 -11.96
CA GLN A 14 11.64 -4.92 -12.72
C GLN A 14 10.31 -5.58 -12.35
N CYS A 15 9.22 -4.86 -12.60
CA CYS A 15 7.87 -5.40 -12.56
C CYS A 15 7.21 -5.23 -13.92
N THR A 16 6.67 -6.31 -14.49
CA THR A 16 5.94 -6.28 -15.75
C THR A 16 4.47 -6.56 -15.50
N LEU A 17 3.60 -5.72 -16.06
CA LEU A 17 2.16 -5.91 -16.08
C LEU A 17 1.74 -6.57 -17.38
N TYR A 18 1.01 -7.67 -17.25
CA TYR A 18 0.41 -8.40 -18.35
C TYR A 18 -1.11 -8.27 -18.30
N ARG A 19 -1.72 -8.28 -19.48
CA ARG A 19 -3.16 -8.46 -19.63
C ARG A 19 -3.53 -9.90 -19.26
N SER A 20 -4.59 -10.09 -18.47
CA SER A 20 -4.97 -11.41 -17.96
C SER A 20 -5.51 -12.34 -19.03
N GLU A 21 -6.13 -11.78 -20.08
CA GLU A 21 -6.85 -12.54 -21.09
C GLU A 21 -5.92 -13.20 -22.13
N ASP A 22 -4.81 -12.54 -22.47
CA ASP A 22 -3.91 -12.94 -23.55
C ASP A 22 -2.41 -12.89 -23.18
N LEU A 23 -2.08 -12.55 -21.93
CA LEU A 23 -0.72 -12.36 -21.43
C LEU A 23 0.10 -11.34 -22.24
N LYS A 24 -0.56 -10.39 -22.91
CA LYS A 24 0.12 -9.30 -23.59
C LYS A 24 0.81 -8.39 -22.58
N ASP A 25 2.09 -8.07 -22.83
CA ASP A 25 2.84 -7.06 -22.07
C ASP A 25 2.17 -5.68 -22.24
N LEU A 26 1.78 -5.07 -21.13
CA LEU A 26 1.17 -3.76 -21.06
C LEU A 26 2.17 -2.68 -20.68
N HIS A 27 3.06 -2.99 -19.73
CA HIS A 27 4.04 -2.06 -19.19
C HIS A 27 5.10 -2.79 -18.36
N THR A 28 6.36 -2.37 -18.50
CA THR A 28 7.46 -2.80 -17.64
C THR A 28 8.01 -1.59 -16.88
N GLN A 29 7.96 -1.67 -15.55
CA GLN A 29 8.55 -0.70 -14.64
C GLN A 29 9.91 -1.23 -14.17
N GLU A 30 10.99 -0.59 -14.62
CA GLU A 30 12.35 -0.84 -14.13
C GLU A 30 12.56 -0.18 -12.76
N MET A 31 13.37 -0.80 -11.91
CA MET A 31 13.63 -0.38 -10.54
C MET A 31 15.14 -0.16 -10.35
N ASP A 32 15.75 -0.77 -9.33
CA ASP A 32 17.17 -0.69 -9.00
C ASP A 32 17.92 -1.99 -9.35
N VAL A 33 19.24 -1.98 -9.18
CA VAL A 33 20.09 -3.17 -9.31
C VAL A 33 20.31 -3.77 -7.93
N ASN A 34 19.71 -4.92 -7.67
CA ASN A 34 19.90 -5.73 -6.47
C ASN A 34 19.72 -7.20 -6.86
N THR A 35 20.26 -8.15 -6.10
CA THR A 35 20.16 -9.58 -6.37
C THR A 35 18.94 -10.24 -5.74
N GLN A 36 18.28 -9.56 -4.79
CA GLN A 36 17.12 -10.09 -4.08
C GLN A 36 15.83 -9.78 -4.85
N PRO A 37 15.01 -10.80 -5.18
CA PRO A 37 13.77 -10.58 -5.93
C PRO A 37 12.81 -9.69 -5.14
N LEU A 38 12.07 -8.85 -5.86
CA LEU A 38 10.99 -8.07 -5.27
C LEU A 38 9.83 -9.00 -4.92
N THR A 39 9.28 -8.80 -3.72
CA THR A 39 8.02 -9.40 -3.29
C THR A 39 6.91 -8.36 -3.46
N PRO A 40 5.98 -8.57 -4.40
CA PRO A 40 4.84 -7.68 -4.57
C PRO A 40 3.76 -7.98 -3.53
N HIS A 41 3.25 -6.93 -2.88
CA HIS A 41 2.04 -6.99 -2.08
C HIS A 41 1.05 -5.96 -2.62
N TYR A 42 -0.12 -6.40 -3.05
CA TYR A 42 -1.13 -5.52 -3.64
C TYR A 42 -2.33 -5.39 -2.70
N ASP A 43 -2.64 -4.16 -2.30
CA ASP A 43 -3.84 -3.80 -1.58
C ASP A 43 -4.94 -3.45 -2.59
N VAL A 44 -5.88 -4.38 -2.79
CA VAL A 44 -6.95 -4.25 -3.76
C VAL A 44 -7.89 -3.08 -3.45
N ASP A 45 -8.07 -2.74 -2.18
CA ASP A 45 -9.04 -1.71 -1.77
C ASP A 45 -8.54 -0.31 -2.14
N THR A 46 -7.23 -0.06 -2.07
CA THR A 46 -6.62 1.24 -2.43
C THR A 46 -5.88 1.21 -3.76
N SER A 47 -5.81 0.06 -4.41
CA SER A 47 -4.97 -0.19 -5.58
C SER A 47 -3.47 0.10 -5.37
N VAL A 48 -2.99 0.07 -4.13
CA VAL A 48 -1.58 0.32 -3.82
C VAL A 48 -0.78 -0.98 -3.87
N LEU A 49 0.28 -0.97 -4.68
CA LEU A 49 1.31 -1.99 -4.74
C LEU A 49 2.50 -1.57 -3.87
N PHE A 50 2.90 -2.46 -2.97
CA PHE A 50 4.12 -2.38 -2.18
C PHE A 50 5.16 -3.35 -2.77
N LEU A 51 6.34 -2.83 -3.08
CA LEU A 51 7.46 -3.58 -3.65
C LEU A 51 8.68 -3.47 -2.76
N THR A 52 9.16 -4.61 -2.30
CA THR A 52 10.39 -4.68 -1.51
C THR A 52 10.98 -6.09 -1.58
N GLY A 53 12.29 -6.23 -1.40
CA GLY A 53 12.98 -7.51 -1.35
C GLY A 53 13.68 -7.72 0.00
N LYS A 54 14.03 -8.98 0.29
CA LYS A 54 14.86 -9.29 1.46
C LYS A 54 16.15 -8.45 1.43
N GLY A 55 16.51 -7.88 2.57
CA GLY A 55 17.66 -6.99 2.73
C GLY A 55 17.37 -5.52 2.39
N ASP A 56 16.25 -5.22 1.72
CA ASP A 56 15.93 -3.84 1.36
C ASP A 56 15.59 -3.02 2.60
N ARG A 57 15.92 -1.73 2.51
CA ARG A 57 15.50 -0.71 3.47
C ARG A 57 14.29 0.07 2.98
N ILE A 58 14.01 0.02 1.69
CA ILE A 58 12.99 0.83 1.03
C ILE A 58 11.83 -0.08 0.64
N ILE A 59 10.61 0.35 0.96
CA ILE A 59 9.38 -0.21 0.40
C ILE A 59 8.90 0.80 -0.64
N GLN A 60 9.07 0.44 -1.91
CA GLN A 60 8.59 1.24 -3.02
C GLN A 60 7.08 1.07 -3.15
N MET A 61 6.38 2.15 -3.45
CA MET A 61 4.92 2.18 -3.46
C MET A 61 4.40 2.80 -4.76
N TYR A 62 3.42 2.15 -5.36
CA TYR A 62 2.76 2.63 -6.57
C TYR A 62 1.26 2.44 -6.45
N GLU A 63 0.47 3.40 -6.89
CA GLU A 63 -0.93 3.16 -7.21
C GLU A 63 -0.99 2.52 -8.61
N ILE A 64 -1.71 1.41 -8.72
CA ILE A 64 -1.86 0.67 -9.97
C ILE A 64 -3.14 1.08 -10.67
N SER A 65 -2.99 1.68 -11.84
CA SER A 65 -4.08 2.05 -12.73
C SER A 65 -4.32 0.97 -13.79
N THR A 66 -5.56 0.88 -14.26
CA THR A 66 -5.96 0.00 -15.37
C THR A 66 -5.60 0.59 -16.74
N SER A 67 -5.09 1.83 -16.78
CA SER A 67 -4.67 2.54 -17.98
C SER A 67 -3.30 3.17 -17.81
N THR A 68 -2.62 3.46 -18.92
CA THR A 68 -1.33 4.19 -18.94
C THR A 68 -1.38 5.44 -18.04
N PRO A 69 -0.35 5.68 -17.20
CA PRO A 69 0.96 5.02 -17.17
C PRO A 69 1.03 3.71 -16.36
N TYR A 70 -0.11 3.18 -15.89
CA TYR A 70 -0.25 1.97 -15.05
C TYR A 70 0.40 2.07 -13.67
N PHE A 71 1.67 2.45 -13.56
CA PHE A 71 2.35 2.69 -12.29
C PHE A 71 2.35 4.19 -11.96
N LEU A 72 1.59 4.57 -10.94
CA LEU A 72 1.57 5.94 -10.42
C LEU A 72 2.43 5.99 -9.15
N PRO A 73 3.61 6.64 -9.16
CA PRO A 73 4.53 6.58 -8.04
C PRO A 73 3.96 7.28 -6.80
N LEU A 74 4.08 6.61 -5.65
CA LEU A 74 3.75 7.16 -4.34
C LEU A 74 5.04 7.41 -3.54
N ALA A 75 4.91 8.11 -2.41
CA ALA A 75 6.02 8.27 -1.48
C ALA A 75 6.44 6.89 -0.94
N HIS A 76 7.73 6.56 -1.06
CA HIS A 76 8.28 5.32 -0.54
C HIS A 76 8.49 5.40 0.98
N TYR A 77 8.50 4.24 1.63
CA TYR A 77 8.90 4.13 3.03
C TYR A 77 10.39 3.75 3.11
N THR A 78 11.15 4.43 3.96
CA THR A 78 12.58 4.14 4.21
C THR A 78 12.79 3.75 5.67
N ALA A 79 13.32 2.55 5.88
CA ALA A 79 13.65 2.03 7.20
C ALA A 79 15.11 2.31 7.61
N PRO A 80 15.41 2.32 8.92
CA PRO A 80 16.78 2.47 9.42
C PRO A 80 17.71 1.30 9.03
N SER A 81 17.16 0.10 8.88
CA SER A 81 17.89 -1.16 8.62
C SER A 81 17.23 -2.00 7.54
N GLY A 82 17.93 -2.99 6.99
CA GLY A 82 17.32 -3.97 6.07
C GLY A 82 16.34 -4.89 6.79
N HIS A 83 15.36 -5.44 6.07
CA HIS A 83 14.42 -6.42 6.62
C HIS A 83 14.62 -7.83 6.02
N GLN A 84 14.28 -8.87 6.75
CA GLN A 84 14.27 -10.25 6.29
C GLN A 84 12.94 -10.63 5.62
N ALA A 85 11.83 -10.06 6.09
CA ALA A 85 10.50 -10.26 5.55
C ALA A 85 9.57 -9.08 5.87
N LEU A 86 8.56 -8.89 5.02
CA LEU A 86 7.44 -7.98 5.22
C LEU A 86 6.15 -8.81 5.21
N SER A 87 5.28 -8.57 6.20
CA SER A 87 3.95 -9.17 6.27
C SER A 87 2.91 -8.08 6.47
N LEU A 88 2.13 -7.81 5.42
CA LEU A 88 1.02 -6.87 5.48
C LEU A 88 -0.21 -7.54 6.09
N GLN A 89 -0.94 -6.79 6.92
CA GLN A 89 -2.11 -7.28 7.64
C GLN A 89 -3.40 -7.06 6.85
N HIS A 90 -4.45 -7.76 7.29
CA HIS A 90 -5.79 -7.64 6.74
C HIS A 90 -6.38 -6.25 7.00
N LYS A 91 -7.29 -5.81 6.12
CA LYS A 91 -7.85 -4.46 6.16
C LYS A 91 -8.58 -4.15 7.46
N ASN A 92 -9.30 -5.12 8.02
CA ASN A 92 -10.04 -4.99 9.27
C ASN A 92 -9.16 -4.73 10.51
N LEU A 93 -7.83 -4.89 10.41
CA LEU A 93 -6.89 -4.59 11.49
C LEU A 93 -6.31 -3.16 11.40
N CYS A 94 -6.62 -2.41 10.35
CA CYS A 94 -6.13 -1.04 10.18
C CYS A 94 -6.90 -0.05 11.06
N ASP A 95 -6.20 0.95 11.60
CA ASP A 95 -6.81 2.06 12.33
C ASP A 95 -7.44 3.08 11.37
N VAL A 96 -8.72 2.85 11.06
CA VAL A 96 -9.53 3.70 10.19
C VAL A 96 -9.60 5.15 10.68
N LYS A 97 -9.66 5.37 12.00
CA LYS A 97 -9.71 6.73 12.59
C LYS A 97 -8.39 7.47 12.40
N ALA A 98 -7.27 6.75 12.38
CA ALA A 98 -5.97 7.32 12.05
C ALA A 98 -5.73 7.47 10.54
N VAL A 99 -6.70 7.11 9.69
CA VAL A 99 -6.57 7.03 8.22
C VAL A 99 -5.38 6.13 7.83
N GLU A 100 -5.17 5.06 8.60
CA GLU A 100 -4.22 4.00 8.29
C GLU A 100 -4.87 3.06 7.26
N PHE A 101 -4.39 3.07 6.03
CA PHE A 101 -4.96 2.26 4.95
C PHE A 101 -4.29 0.89 4.82
N GLN A 102 -3.09 0.76 5.37
CA GLN A 102 -2.36 -0.49 5.44
C GLN A 102 -1.44 -0.49 6.66
N ARG A 103 -1.27 -1.66 7.27
CA ARG A 103 -0.26 -1.91 8.30
C ARG A 103 0.39 -3.26 8.12
N GLY A 104 1.48 -3.49 8.83
CA GLY A 104 2.19 -4.75 8.73
C GLY A 104 3.24 -4.94 9.80
N PHE A 105 3.98 -6.02 9.64
CA PHE A 105 5.17 -6.32 10.41
C PHE A 105 6.36 -6.46 9.49
N ARG A 106 7.45 -5.82 9.87
CA ARG A 106 8.75 -5.89 9.24
C ARG A 106 9.66 -6.68 10.16
N LEU A 107 10.10 -7.85 9.71
CA LEU A 107 11.07 -8.66 10.44
C LEU A 107 12.46 -8.14 10.11
N THR A 108 13.20 -7.68 11.11
CA THR A 108 14.62 -7.34 10.97
C THR A 108 15.49 -8.51 11.43
N GLU A 109 16.81 -8.32 11.46
CA GLU A 109 17.71 -9.31 12.06
C GLU A 109 17.44 -9.55 13.56
N LYS A 110 16.97 -8.54 14.29
CA LYS A 110 16.90 -8.55 15.75
C LYS A 110 15.49 -8.36 16.31
N THR A 111 14.58 -7.78 15.54
CA THR A 111 13.28 -7.29 16.02
C THR A 111 12.18 -7.54 15.02
N LEU A 112 10.95 -7.63 15.52
CA LEU A 112 9.74 -7.53 14.72
C LEU A 112 9.17 -6.12 14.91
N GLU A 113 9.15 -5.32 13.85
CA GLU A 113 8.74 -3.92 13.91
C GLU A 113 7.39 -3.74 13.23
N MET A 114 6.50 -2.97 13.85
CA MET A 114 5.24 -2.61 13.22
C MET A 114 5.45 -1.48 12.20
N VAL A 115 4.89 -1.66 11.00
CA VAL A 115 4.84 -0.62 9.97
C VAL A 115 3.40 -0.18 9.74
N SER A 116 3.22 1.11 9.52
CA SER A 116 1.92 1.77 9.40
C SER A 116 1.97 2.75 8.24
N PHE A 117 1.01 2.63 7.32
CA PHE A 117 0.88 3.48 6.15
C PHE A 117 -0.41 4.28 6.26
N LYS A 118 -0.29 5.61 6.30
CA LYS A 118 -1.40 6.53 6.57
C LYS A 118 -1.51 7.57 5.48
N VAL A 119 -2.74 7.97 5.16
CA VAL A 119 -2.98 9.12 4.29
C VAL A 119 -3.05 10.39 5.16
N PRO A 120 -2.22 11.42 4.90
CA PRO A 120 -2.28 12.66 5.67
C PRO A 120 -3.57 13.41 5.34
N ARG A 121 -4.53 13.41 6.27
CA ARG A 121 -5.81 14.14 6.18
C ARG A 121 -5.95 15.15 7.32
N VAL A 122 -6.56 16.29 7.01
CA VAL A 122 -6.81 17.38 7.97
C VAL A 122 -7.96 17.04 8.92
N LYS A 123 -9.04 16.44 8.39
CA LYS A 123 -10.25 16.09 9.16
C LYS A 123 -10.33 14.59 9.41
N LYS A 124 -9.62 14.10 10.42
CA LYS A 124 -9.56 12.65 10.76
C LYS A 124 -10.79 12.16 11.54
N ASP A 125 -11.57 13.10 12.04
CA ASP A 125 -12.87 12.95 12.71
C ASP A 125 -13.99 12.49 11.75
N LEU A 126 -13.77 12.62 10.44
CA LEU A 126 -14.71 12.18 9.40
C LEU A 126 -14.19 10.91 8.72
N PHE A 127 -15.09 9.94 8.47
CA PHE A 127 -14.77 8.73 7.74
C PHE A 127 -14.39 9.06 6.28
N GLN A 128 -13.22 8.60 5.86
CA GLN A 128 -12.65 8.88 4.55
C GLN A 128 -13.05 7.78 3.55
N ARG A 129 -14.27 7.86 3.02
CA ARG A 129 -14.84 6.84 2.11
C ARG A 129 -14.04 6.67 0.81
N ASP A 130 -13.30 7.69 0.40
CA ASP A 130 -12.38 7.63 -0.74
C ASP A 130 -11.13 6.77 -0.47
N VAL A 131 -10.69 6.68 0.78
CA VAL A 131 -9.55 5.84 1.20
C VAL A 131 -9.99 4.45 1.64
N PHE A 132 -11.19 4.34 2.21
CA PHE A 132 -11.78 3.10 2.71
C PHE A 132 -13.08 2.78 1.95
N PRO A 133 -13.00 2.33 0.68
CA PRO A 133 -14.15 1.71 0.04
C PRO A 133 -14.54 0.43 0.81
N PRO A 134 -15.71 -0.18 0.52
CA PRO A 134 -16.04 -1.49 1.06
C PRO A 134 -14.88 -2.46 0.83
N ALA A 135 -14.30 -2.96 1.93
CA ALA A 135 -13.06 -3.70 1.93
C ALA A 135 -13.31 -5.16 1.56
N LEU A 136 -12.46 -5.73 0.71
CA LEU A 136 -12.53 -7.16 0.39
C LEU A 136 -12.29 -7.99 1.65
N VAL A 137 -13.25 -8.85 1.99
CA VAL A 137 -13.15 -9.75 3.15
C VAL A 137 -12.14 -10.86 2.85
N THR A 138 -10.95 -10.73 3.42
CA THR A 138 -9.86 -11.72 3.32
C THR A 138 -9.61 -12.47 4.63
N TRP A 139 -10.24 -12.05 5.73
CA TRP A 139 -10.08 -12.63 7.07
C TRP A 139 -11.11 -13.69 7.45
N ARG A 140 -12.03 -14.02 6.54
CA ARG A 140 -13.02 -15.10 6.72
C ARG A 140 -13.14 -15.93 5.43
N PRO A 141 -13.32 -17.25 5.54
CA PRO A 141 -13.56 -18.08 4.37
C PRO A 141 -14.89 -17.69 3.70
N SER A 142 -14.91 -17.64 2.37
CA SER A 142 -16.13 -17.40 1.58
C SER A 142 -16.93 -18.68 1.35
N GLN A 143 -16.26 -19.83 1.33
CA GLN A 143 -16.86 -21.16 1.19
C GLN A 143 -15.96 -22.23 1.80
N THR A 144 -16.50 -23.42 2.01
CA THR A 144 -15.74 -24.60 2.44
C THR A 144 -14.94 -25.20 1.28
N ALA A 145 -13.93 -26.00 1.62
CA ALA A 145 -13.14 -26.72 0.62
C ALA A 145 -13.99 -27.69 -0.24
N ALA A 146 -14.97 -28.35 0.37
CA ALA A 146 -15.84 -29.29 -0.33
C ALA A 146 -16.74 -28.58 -1.36
N GLU A 147 -17.32 -27.44 -1.00
CA GLU A 147 -18.12 -26.62 -1.93
C GLU A 147 -17.28 -26.16 -3.12
N TRP A 148 -16.06 -25.66 -2.88
CA TRP A 148 -15.16 -25.21 -3.94
C TRP A 148 -14.75 -26.35 -4.89
N ILE A 149 -14.34 -27.51 -4.35
CA ILE A 149 -13.96 -28.68 -5.16
C ILE A 149 -15.12 -29.17 -6.03
N ASN A 150 -16.35 -29.07 -5.53
CA ASN A 150 -17.56 -29.43 -6.27
C ASN A 150 -18.00 -28.35 -7.30
N GLY A 151 -17.16 -27.34 -7.56
CA GLY A 151 -17.45 -26.28 -8.53
C GLY A 151 -18.32 -25.15 -7.98
N GLY A 152 -18.41 -25.01 -6.66
CA GLY A 152 -19.10 -23.91 -5.99
C GLY A 152 -18.49 -22.56 -6.37
N LEU A 153 -19.34 -21.67 -6.89
CA LEU A 153 -18.99 -20.29 -7.22
C LEU A 153 -19.58 -19.36 -6.16
N VAL A 154 -18.70 -18.69 -5.41
CA VAL A 154 -19.09 -17.67 -4.42
C VAL A 154 -18.49 -16.34 -4.83
N MET A 155 -19.34 -15.30 -4.85
CA MET A 155 -18.90 -13.95 -5.15
C MET A 155 -18.06 -13.38 -4.00
N PRO A 156 -17.03 -12.56 -4.29
CA PRO A 156 -16.28 -11.87 -3.26
C PRO A 156 -17.20 -11.07 -2.33
N THR A 157 -16.95 -11.12 -1.03
CA THR A 157 -17.69 -10.36 -0.03
C THR A 157 -16.93 -9.09 0.34
N PHE A 158 -17.65 -7.99 0.49
CA PHE A 158 -17.07 -6.71 0.88
C PHE A 158 -17.77 -6.19 2.15
N GLU A 159 -17.02 -5.55 3.04
CA GLU A 159 -17.55 -4.96 4.28
C GLU A 159 -17.18 -3.48 4.39
N ASP A 160 -18.14 -2.66 4.84
CA ASP A 160 -17.88 -1.27 5.19
C ASP A 160 -17.11 -1.22 6.52
N LEU A 161 -15.94 -0.60 6.51
CA LEU A 161 -15.07 -0.47 7.69
C LEU A 161 -15.33 0.83 8.48
N CYS A 162 -16.38 1.58 8.14
CA CYS A 162 -16.78 2.77 8.87
C CYS A 162 -17.05 2.44 10.35
N PRO A 163 -16.27 3.01 11.30
CA PRO A 163 -16.49 2.78 12.71
C PRO A 163 -17.85 3.32 13.16
N THR A 164 -18.53 2.59 14.04
CA THR A 164 -19.84 2.99 14.58
C THR A 164 -19.78 4.41 15.15
N GLY A 165 -20.68 5.28 14.68
CA GLY A 165 -20.80 6.67 15.14
C GLY A 165 -19.81 7.65 14.49
N MET A 166 -19.01 7.22 13.51
CA MET A 166 -18.14 8.11 12.76
C MET A 166 -18.94 8.78 11.62
N PRO A 167 -19.06 10.12 11.60
CA PRO A 167 -19.73 10.82 10.49
C PRO A 167 -18.90 10.70 9.21
N GLU A 168 -19.57 10.60 8.06
CA GLU A 168 -18.89 10.53 6.77
C GLU A 168 -18.47 11.92 6.26
N TYR A 169 -17.38 11.95 5.49
CA TYR A 169 -17.05 13.13 4.70
C TYR A 169 -18.03 13.24 3.52
N GLU A 170 -19.02 14.12 3.60
CA GLU A 170 -19.78 14.55 2.42
C GLU A 170 -18.85 15.41 1.55
N ALA A 171 -18.19 14.79 0.58
CA ALA A 171 -17.59 15.55 -0.51
C ALA A 171 -18.74 16.20 -1.28
N ALA A 172 -18.88 17.52 -1.14
CA ALA A 172 -19.82 18.30 -1.92
C ALA A 172 -19.74 17.87 -3.39
N SER A 173 -20.87 17.43 -3.95
CA SER A 173 -21.02 17.16 -5.37
C SER A 173 -20.68 18.43 -6.15
N SER A 174 -19.43 18.59 -6.59
CA SER A 174 -19.03 19.64 -7.51
C SER A 174 -18.16 19.08 -8.61
N THR A 175 -18.77 19.01 -9.78
CA THR A 175 -18.17 18.86 -11.10
C THR A 175 -16.94 19.78 -11.22
N PRO A 176 -15.78 19.33 -11.73
CA PRO A 176 -14.61 20.19 -11.78
C PRO A 176 -14.69 21.15 -12.99
N ALA A 177 -14.76 22.45 -12.72
CA ALA A 177 -14.25 23.47 -13.62
C ALA A 177 -12.76 23.69 -13.31
N LEU A 178 -11.92 23.56 -14.35
CA LEU A 178 -10.47 23.77 -14.28
C LEU A 178 -10.11 25.19 -13.83
N SER A 179 -9.20 25.35 -12.86
CA SER A 179 -8.21 26.45 -12.83
C SER A 179 -7.13 26.26 -11.75
N GLY A 180 -5.87 26.20 -12.19
CA GLY A 180 -4.71 26.87 -11.58
C GLY A 180 -4.17 26.37 -10.23
N ARG A 181 -3.16 25.48 -10.26
CA ARG A 181 -2.32 25.13 -9.09
C ARG A 181 -1.05 25.98 -9.07
N SER A 182 -0.78 26.67 -7.96
CA SER A 182 0.56 27.15 -7.59
C SER A 182 1.05 26.40 -6.34
N SER A 183 2.32 26.01 -6.38
CA SER A 183 3.02 25.07 -5.51
C SER A 183 3.51 25.69 -4.20
N LYS A 184 3.38 24.96 -3.07
CA LYS A 184 4.35 25.01 -1.96
C LYS A 184 4.50 23.64 -1.29
N SER A 185 5.75 23.28 -1.01
CA SER A 185 6.24 22.03 -0.41
C SER A 185 6.05 22.01 1.12
N PRO A 186 5.88 20.85 1.77
CA PRO A 186 5.79 20.76 3.23
C PRO A 186 7.15 20.52 3.92
N GLU A 187 7.32 21.12 5.09
CA GLU A 187 8.42 20.98 6.05
C GLU A 187 8.39 19.64 6.81
N VAL A 188 9.59 19.13 7.11
CA VAL A 188 9.83 17.98 8.00
C VAL A 188 10.23 18.50 9.37
N SER A 189 9.57 18.03 10.42
CA SER A 189 9.94 18.30 11.82
C SER A 189 10.59 17.06 12.44
N THR A 190 11.82 17.25 12.93
CA THR A 190 12.55 16.30 13.79
C THR A 190 12.83 16.97 15.13
N THR A 191 12.37 16.36 16.22
CA THR A 191 12.67 16.79 17.59
C THR A 191 13.98 16.15 18.04
N SER A 192 14.98 16.95 18.39
CA SER A 192 16.23 16.50 19.03
C SER A 192 16.18 16.73 20.54
N THR A 193 16.51 15.69 21.29
CA THR A 193 16.71 15.64 22.75
C THR A 193 17.88 16.51 23.21
N ALA A 194 17.69 17.20 24.34
CA ALA A 194 18.70 17.99 25.03
C ALA A 194 19.72 17.11 25.77
N SER A 195 21.00 17.47 25.70
CA SER A 195 22.08 16.95 26.54
C SER A 195 22.56 18.05 27.48
N LEU A 196 22.66 17.71 28.78
CA LEU A 196 23.07 18.56 29.89
C LEU A 196 24.58 18.87 29.86
N ASP A 197 24.91 20.11 30.23
CA ASP A 197 26.25 20.63 30.49
C ASP A 197 26.96 19.88 31.63
N SER A 198 28.25 19.65 31.45
CA SER A 198 29.20 19.32 32.51
C SER A 198 30.22 20.45 32.64
N ASN A 199 30.21 21.12 33.80
CA ASN A 199 31.26 22.00 34.29
C ASN A 199 32.34 21.18 35.02
N GLU A 200 33.57 21.72 34.96
CA GLU A 200 34.87 21.27 35.51
C GLU A 200 35.69 20.26 34.70
#